data_AF-A0A1V4R3M5-F1
#
_entry.id   AF-A0A1V4R3M5-F1
#
_cell.length_a   1.000
_cell.length_b   1.000
_cell.length_c   1.000
_cell.angle_alpha   90.00
_cell.angle_beta   90.00
_cell.angle_gamma   90.00
#
_symmetry.space_group_name_H-M   'P 1'
#
loop_
_entity.id
_entity.type
_entity.pdbx_description
1 polymer ?
#
loop_
_entity_poly.entity_id
_entity_poly.type
_entity_poly.pdbx_seq_one_letter_code
_entity_poly.pdbx_strand_id
1 'polypeptide(L)'
;MLRVLKFGGTSVGSLDRISNVANIIKKQKDQNDDLVVVVSAMSGETNKALCGSLDADICEIYTDVDGIYTTDPRVVPTAKKLNQISYDEMLELSSLGAKVLQNRSVEMAKKLNVKLVSRSSFTPDVCGTTITKEENIVEKPIVSGIALDDNQVRVGIYKVIDKPGIAGSIFSKLADEDINVDMIVQTVGVDGLTDLDFTVPIDDLIKTKKVMDSFKDSSENIDYNEHITKVSIVGLGMKSHAGIASKAFSAIANEGINIRIISTSEIKISMIIDKDKSKRAVKALHSVYGLDK
;
A
#
# COMPACT_ATOMS: atom_id res chain seq x y z
N MET A 1 15.63 24.53 -12.26
CA MET A 1 15.33 23.52 -11.21
C MET A 1 15.94 22.22 -11.66
N LEU A 2 16.47 21.38 -10.76
CA LEU A 2 16.98 20.07 -11.17
C LEU A 2 15.86 19.04 -11.11
N ARG A 3 15.52 18.47 -12.27
CA ARG A 3 14.45 17.46 -12.42
C ARG A 3 15.04 16.11 -12.79
N VAL A 4 14.62 15.09 -12.05
CA VAL A 4 14.86 13.69 -12.41
C VAL A 4 13.63 13.13 -13.12
N LEU A 5 13.77 12.73 -14.38
CA LEU A 5 12.70 12.11 -15.16
C LEU A 5 12.99 10.62 -15.31
N LYS A 6 12.17 9.77 -14.68
CA LYS A 6 12.30 8.32 -14.79
C LYS A 6 11.20 7.73 -15.65
N PHE A 7 11.61 6.92 -16.63
CA PHE A 7 10.72 6.19 -17.51
C PHE A 7 10.86 4.68 -17.25
N GLY A 8 9.76 4.06 -16.81
CA GLY A 8 9.67 2.60 -16.64
C GLY A 8 9.65 1.85 -17.97
N GLY A 9 9.79 0.52 -17.94
CA GLY A 9 9.81 -0.32 -19.14
C GLY A 9 8.56 -0.17 -20.01
N THR A 10 7.39 0.06 -19.41
CA THR A 10 6.14 0.34 -20.14
C THR A 10 6.23 1.63 -20.96
N SER A 11 6.98 2.64 -20.51
CA SER A 11 7.13 3.93 -21.20
C SER A 11 8.06 3.88 -22.41
N VAL A 12 8.82 2.79 -22.61
CA VAL A 12 9.78 2.63 -23.71
C VAL A 12 9.56 1.34 -24.53
N GLY A 13 8.39 0.73 -24.37
CA GLY A 13 8.08 -0.57 -24.99
C GLY A 13 7.79 -0.55 -26.50
N SER A 14 7.70 0.62 -27.13
CA SER A 14 7.51 0.77 -28.59
C SER A 14 8.09 2.09 -29.10
N LEU A 15 8.27 2.22 -30.43
CA LEU A 15 8.78 3.44 -31.06
C LEU A 15 7.92 4.67 -30.74
N ASP A 16 6.60 4.56 -30.85
CA ASP A 16 5.68 5.66 -30.52
C ASP A 16 5.83 6.13 -29.06
N ARG A 17 6.02 5.17 -28.13
CA ARG A 17 6.23 5.49 -26.72
C ARG A 17 7.58 6.18 -26.50
N ILE A 18 8.62 5.75 -27.19
CA ILE A 18 9.94 6.41 -27.16
C ILE A 18 9.83 7.84 -27.71
N SER A 19 9.07 8.06 -28.79
CA SER A 19 8.79 9.41 -29.31
C SER A 19 8.07 10.29 -28.29
N ASN A 20 7.10 9.74 -27.56
CA ASN A 20 6.44 10.47 -26.47
C ASN A 20 7.42 10.83 -25.35
N VAL A 21 8.28 9.90 -24.94
CA VAL A 21 9.36 10.17 -23.95
C VAL A 21 10.27 11.30 -24.44
N ALA A 22 10.70 11.27 -25.70
CA ALA A 22 11.53 12.33 -26.28
C ALA A 22 10.83 13.70 -26.26
N ASN A 23 9.52 13.75 -26.57
CA ASN A 23 8.74 14.97 -26.51
C ASN A 23 8.61 15.53 -25.08
N ILE A 24 8.42 14.65 -24.08
CA ILE A 24 8.41 15.04 -22.67
C ILE A 24 9.74 15.69 -22.27
N ILE A 25 10.86 15.05 -22.61
CA ILE A 25 12.21 15.55 -22.30
C ILE A 25 12.45 16.90 -22.97
N LYS A 26 12.09 17.03 -24.26
CA LYS A 26 12.23 18.29 -25.01
C LYS A 26 11.42 19.41 -24.36
N LYS A 27 10.14 19.17 -24.02
CA LYS A 27 9.27 20.16 -23.38
C LYS A 27 9.85 20.67 -22.05
N GLN A 28 10.42 19.77 -21.24
CA GLN A 28 11.05 20.16 -19.97
C GLN A 28 12.36 20.93 -20.22
N LYS A 29 13.14 20.55 -21.25
CA LYS A 29 14.37 21.27 -21.58
C LYS A 29 14.07 22.68 -22.10
N ASP A 30 13.01 22.84 -22.87
CA ASP A 30 12.53 24.13 -23.38
C ASP A 30 12.06 25.07 -22.25
N GLN A 31 11.72 24.53 -21.06
CA GLN A 31 11.42 25.30 -19.85
C GLN A 31 12.69 25.74 -19.10
N ASN A 32 13.88 25.50 -19.66
CA ASN A 32 15.19 25.85 -19.10
C ASN A 32 15.51 25.12 -17.76
N ASP A 33 14.94 23.92 -17.57
CA ASP A 33 15.27 23.04 -16.45
C ASP A 33 16.53 22.21 -16.73
N ASP A 34 17.26 21.88 -15.65
CA ASP A 34 18.36 20.92 -15.69
C ASP A 34 17.77 19.52 -15.52
N LEU A 35 18.11 18.61 -16.44
CA LEU A 35 17.44 17.31 -16.55
C LEU A 35 18.42 16.17 -16.33
N VAL A 36 18.04 15.25 -15.46
CA VAL A 36 18.60 13.89 -15.41
C VAL A 36 17.53 12.93 -15.88
N VAL A 37 17.75 12.31 -17.02
CA VAL A 37 16.80 11.37 -17.64
C VAL A 37 17.28 9.95 -17.42
N VAL A 38 16.41 9.09 -16.89
CA VAL A 38 16.73 7.68 -16.71
C VAL A 38 15.68 6.80 -17.35
N VAL A 39 16.13 6.10 -18.39
CA VAL A 39 15.36 5.12 -19.16
C VAL A 39 15.74 3.71 -18.71
N SER A 40 14.78 2.80 -18.64
CA SER A 40 15.01 1.40 -18.23
C SER A 40 15.60 1.26 -16.81
N ALA A 41 15.07 2.04 -15.88
CA ALA A 41 15.46 2.00 -14.47
C ALA A 41 15.00 0.72 -13.76
N MET A 42 15.89 0.10 -12.98
CA MET A 42 15.49 -0.91 -11.99
C MET A 42 14.53 -0.24 -11.00
N SER A 43 13.34 -0.82 -10.85
CA SER A 43 12.32 -0.25 -9.98
C SER A 43 12.83 -0.20 -8.53
N GLY A 44 12.58 0.90 -7.81
CA GLY A 44 13.13 1.10 -6.46
C GLY A 44 14.60 1.51 -6.41
N GLU A 45 15.52 0.69 -6.89
CA GLU A 45 16.97 0.87 -6.66
C GLU A 45 17.55 2.08 -7.40
N THR A 46 17.13 2.31 -8.65
CA THR A 46 17.55 3.49 -9.40
C THR A 46 17.02 4.79 -8.78
N ASN A 47 15.84 4.74 -8.13
CA ASN A 47 15.28 5.91 -7.45
C ASN A 47 16.12 6.30 -6.24
N LYS A 48 16.64 5.30 -5.51
CA LYS A 48 17.54 5.52 -4.37
C LYS A 48 18.81 6.24 -4.78
N ALA A 49 19.47 5.74 -5.82
CA ALA A 49 20.71 6.33 -6.30
C ALA A 49 20.52 7.77 -6.79
N LEU A 50 19.47 8.03 -7.57
CA LEU A 50 19.30 9.33 -8.23
C LEU A 50 18.79 10.41 -7.28
N CYS A 51 17.77 10.11 -6.47
CA CYS A 51 17.20 11.14 -5.58
C CYS A 51 18.21 11.56 -4.50
N GLY A 52 19.09 10.63 -4.07
CA GLY A 52 20.07 10.89 -3.01
C GLY A 52 21.38 11.48 -3.47
N SER A 53 21.80 11.24 -4.71
CA SER A 53 23.11 11.70 -5.20
C SER A 53 23.06 13.03 -5.95
N LEU A 54 21.88 13.54 -6.28
CA LEU A 54 21.73 14.68 -7.17
C LEU A 54 21.13 15.93 -6.51
N ASP A 55 20.76 15.90 -5.22
CA ASP A 55 20.04 17.00 -4.55
C ASP A 55 18.85 17.53 -5.39
N ALA A 56 18.10 16.61 -6.01
CA ALA A 56 17.04 16.96 -6.95
C ALA A 56 15.83 17.58 -6.22
N ASP A 57 15.27 18.65 -6.80
CA ASP A 57 14.07 19.30 -6.26
C ASP A 57 12.83 18.41 -6.42
N ILE A 58 12.72 17.73 -7.58
CA ILE A 58 11.57 16.92 -7.98
C ILE A 58 12.04 15.68 -8.75
N CYS A 59 11.43 14.53 -8.42
CA CYS A 59 11.57 13.30 -9.19
C CYS A 59 10.22 12.87 -9.77
N GLU A 60 10.11 12.88 -11.10
CA GLU A 60 8.91 12.47 -11.84
C GLU A 60 9.06 11.01 -12.28
N ILE A 61 8.10 10.18 -11.86
CA ILE A 61 8.03 8.75 -12.19
C ILE A 61 6.94 8.58 -13.25
N TYR A 62 7.36 8.26 -14.47
CA TYR A 62 6.47 8.01 -15.61
C TYR A 62 6.15 6.51 -15.75
N THR A 63 4.86 6.20 -15.72
CA THR A 63 4.29 4.86 -15.90
C THR A 63 3.11 4.91 -16.89
N ASP A 64 2.33 3.84 -16.97
CA ASP A 64 1.11 3.71 -17.76
C ASP A 64 -0.13 4.34 -17.11
N VAL A 65 -0.16 4.47 -15.78
CA VAL A 65 -1.20 5.18 -15.03
C VAL A 65 -0.88 6.66 -14.81
N ASP A 66 -1.90 7.51 -14.78
CA ASP A 66 -1.77 8.96 -14.73
C ASP A 66 -1.72 9.56 -13.32
N GLY A 67 -1.70 8.70 -12.29
CA GLY A 67 -1.52 9.09 -10.90
C GLY A 67 -2.02 8.02 -9.93
N ILE A 68 -2.20 8.43 -8.68
CA ILE A 68 -2.72 7.61 -7.59
C ILE A 68 -4.19 7.98 -7.38
N TYR A 69 -5.05 6.98 -7.25
CA TYR A 69 -6.49 7.16 -7.09
C TYR A 69 -6.91 6.85 -5.66
N THR A 70 -8.09 7.35 -5.28
CA THR A 70 -8.74 7.05 -3.99
C THR A 70 -8.96 5.55 -3.77
N THR A 71 -9.07 4.76 -4.83
CA THR A 71 -9.07 3.29 -4.83
C THR A 71 -8.86 2.80 -6.27
N ASP A 72 -8.79 1.48 -6.52
CA ASP A 72 -8.66 0.95 -7.88
C ASP A 72 -9.90 1.29 -8.73
N PRO A 73 -9.75 2.07 -9.83
CA PRO A 73 -10.86 2.42 -10.72
C PRO A 73 -11.55 1.21 -11.37
N ARG A 74 -10.87 0.06 -11.44
CA ARG A 74 -11.45 -1.21 -11.94
C ARG A 74 -12.46 -1.82 -10.95
N VAL A 75 -12.35 -1.47 -9.67
CA VAL A 75 -13.28 -1.89 -8.60
C VAL A 75 -14.38 -0.83 -8.41
N VAL A 76 -14.00 0.44 -8.38
CA VAL A 76 -14.91 1.58 -8.22
C VAL A 76 -14.70 2.59 -9.36
N PRO A 77 -15.53 2.60 -10.41
CA PRO A 77 -15.36 3.47 -11.57
C PRO A 77 -15.40 4.97 -11.26
N THR A 78 -16.00 5.37 -10.15
CA THR A 78 -16.07 6.77 -9.68
C THR A 78 -14.85 7.18 -8.85
N ALA A 79 -13.83 6.32 -8.73
CA ALA A 79 -12.59 6.65 -8.02
C ALA A 79 -11.95 7.92 -8.60
N LYS A 80 -11.54 8.84 -7.72
CA LYS A 80 -10.92 10.10 -8.09
C LYS A 80 -9.41 9.99 -8.02
N LYS A 81 -8.72 10.65 -8.96
CA LYS A 81 -7.28 10.83 -8.87
C LYS A 81 -6.96 11.86 -7.79
N LEU A 82 -6.00 11.54 -6.94
CA LEU A 82 -5.49 12.44 -5.91
C LEU A 82 -4.56 13.47 -6.53
N ASN A 83 -4.72 14.74 -6.17
CA ASN A 83 -3.78 15.79 -6.57
C ASN A 83 -2.48 15.70 -5.75
N GLN A 84 -2.61 15.47 -4.45
CA GLN A 84 -1.52 15.35 -3.49
C GLN A 84 -1.80 14.22 -2.51
N ILE A 85 -0.74 13.58 -2.02
CA ILE A 85 -0.79 12.59 -0.93
C ILE A 85 0.52 12.68 -0.12
N SER A 86 0.46 12.38 1.17
CA SER A 86 1.67 12.37 1.99
C SER A 86 2.55 11.16 1.71
N TYR A 87 3.84 11.23 2.06
CA TYR A 87 4.70 10.05 2.02
C TYR A 87 4.14 8.90 2.88
N ASP A 88 3.59 9.21 4.06
CA ASP A 88 3.10 8.19 4.99
C ASP A 88 1.84 7.49 4.48
N GLU A 89 0.88 8.23 3.95
CA GLU A 89 -0.31 7.64 3.34
C GLU A 89 0.04 6.81 2.10
N MET A 90 0.99 7.29 1.29
CA MET A 90 1.44 6.54 0.13
C MET A 90 2.16 5.24 0.52
N LEU A 91 2.99 5.27 1.57
CA LEU A 91 3.64 4.05 2.09
C LEU A 91 2.62 3.03 2.58
N GLU A 92 1.62 3.48 3.32
CA GLU A 92 0.53 2.63 3.80
C GLU A 92 -0.26 2.06 2.61
N LEU A 93 -0.73 2.89 1.67
CA LEU A 93 -1.46 2.41 0.49
C LEU A 93 -0.65 1.42 -0.36
N SER A 94 0.62 1.70 -0.64
CA SER A 94 1.46 0.79 -1.44
C SER A 94 1.70 -0.55 -0.74
N SER A 95 1.81 -0.56 0.60
CA SER A 95 1.92 -1.80 1.37
C SER A 95 0.66 -2.67 1.35
N LEU A 96 -0.49 -2.07 1.03
CA LEU A 96 -1.82 -2.71 1.08
C LEU A 96 -2.36 -3.07 -0.31
N GLY A 97 -1.48 -3.16 -1.31
CA GLY A 97 -1.85 -3.59 -2.66
C GLY A 97 -2.03 -2.47 -3.69
N ALA A 98 -1.82 -1.19 -3.34
CA ALA A 98 -1.77 -0.11 -4.34
C ALA A 98 -0.46 -0.19 -5.17
N LYS A 99 -0.48 -0.95 -6.28
CA LYS A 99 0.70 -1.29 -7.09
C LYS A 99 1.24 -0.17 -8.00
N VAL A 100 0.95 1.10 -7.71
CA VAL A 100 1.36 2.24 -8.58
C VAL A 100 2.81 2.67 -8.34
N LEU A 101 3.26 2.67 -7.09
CA LEU A 101 4.62 3.04 -6.71
C LEU A 101 5.25 1.99 -5.80
N GLN A 102 6.55 1.76 -5.98
CA GLN A 102 7.33 0.88 -5.11
C GLN A 102 7.62 1.55 -3.76
N ASN A 103 7.30 0.87 -2.64
CA ASN A 103 7.47 1.38 -1.27
C ASN A 103 8.85 2.01 -1.04
N ARG A 104 9.92 1.29 -1.38
CA ARG A 104 11.31 1.75 -1.21
C ARG A 104 11.60 3.09 -1.88
N SER A 105 10.91 3.41 -2.98
CA SER A 105 11.08 4.71 -3.67
C SER A 105 10.50 5.84 -2.84
N VAL A 106 9.33 5.61 -2.26
CA VAL A 106 8.63 6.58 -1.41
C VAL A 106 9.36 6.75 -0.09
N GLU A 107 9.87 5.67 0.51
CA GLU A 107 10.70 5.72 1.73
C GLU A 107 11.95 6.58 1.53
N MET A 108 12.65 6.38 0.42
CA MET A 108 13.85 7.16 0.13
C MET A 108 13.52 8.63 -0.10
N ALA A 109 12.48 8.92 -0.89
CA ALA A 109 12.03 10.28 -1.13
C ALA A 109 11.64 11.00 0.17
N LYS A 110 10.99 10.30 1.10
CA LYS A 110 10.71 10.80 2.45
C LYS A 110 12.00 11.12 3.20
N LYS A 111 12.96 10.19 3.23
CA LYS A 111 14.25 10.35 3.94
C LYS A 111 15.08 11.52 3.41
N LEU A 112 15.07 11.72 2.10
CA LEU A 112 15.84 12.76 1.41
C LEU A 112 15.06 14.07 1.22
N ASN A 113 13.79 14.10 1.63
CA ASN A 113 12.89 15.23 1.41
C ASN A 113 12.73 15.64 -0.08
N VAL A 114 12.75 14.66 -1.00
CA VAL A 114 12.59 14.89 -2.45
C VAL A 114 11.13 14.69 -2.85
N LYS A 115 10.51 15.69 -3.44
CA LYS A 115 9.11 15.60 -3.92
C LYS A 115 9.02 14.60 -5.07
N LEU A 116 8.11 13.63 -4.95
CA LEU A 116 7.82 12.70 -6.04
C LEU A 116 6.57 13.15 -6.80
N VAL A 117 6.52 12.86 -8.09
CA VAL A 117 5.30 13.02 -8.90
C VAL A 117 5.08 11.76 -9.71
N SER A 118 3.95 11.08 -9.50
CA SER A 118 3.52 9.96 -10.32
C SER A 118 2.75 10.47 -11.54
N ARG A 119 3.25 10.19 -12.75
CA ARG A 119 2.66 10.65 -14.03
C ARG A 119 2.53 9.50 -15.02
N SER A 120 1.69 9.70 -16.04
CA SER A 120 1.63 8.81 -17.19
C SER A 120 2.51 9.32 -18.32
N SER A 121 3.27 8.43 -18.97
CA SER A 121 3.92 8.73 -20.26
C SER A 121 2.96 8.67 -21.44
N PHE A 122 1.75 8.09 -21.25
CA PHE A 122 0.75 7.95 -22.30
C PHE A 122 -0.13 9.20 -22.40
N THR A 123 -0.28 9.93 -21.29
CA THR A 123 -1.03 11.19 -21.21
C THR A 123 -0.19 12.27 -20.52
N PRO A 124 0.90 12.75 -21.15
CA PRO A 124 1.89 13.61 -20.50
C PRO A 124 1.35 14.96 -20.05
N ASP A 125 0.33 15.48 -20.73
CA ASP A 125 -0.31 16.76 -20.41
C ASP A 125 -1.25 16.68 -19.21
N VAL A 126 -1.64 15.48 -18.79
CA VAL A 126 -2.45 15.27 -17.59
C VAL A 126 -1.56 15.42 -16.36
N CYS A 127 -1.97 16.29 -15.43
CA CYS A 127 -1.29 16.44 -14.14
C CYS A 127 -1.31 15.12 -13.36
N GLY A 128 -0.15 14.74 -12.85
CA GLY A 128 0.01 13.57 -12.00
C GLY A 128 -0.36 13.82 -10.54
N THR A 129 -0.13 12.81 -9.70
CA THR A 129 -0.25 12.93 -8.24
C THR A 129 1.10 13.31 -7.63
N THR A 130 1.12 14.36 -6.80
CA THR A 130 2.30 14.73 -6.01
C THR A 130 2.34 13.94 -4.71
N ILE A 131 3.50 13.34 -4.39
CA ILE A 131 3.78 12.74 -3.09
C ILE A 131 4.78 13.64 -2.34
N THR A 132 4.40 14.13 -1.17
CA THR A 132 5.18 15.14 -0.43
C THR A 132 5.01 15.04 1.10
N LYS A 133 5.59 15.97 1.85
CA LYS A 133 5.38 16.09 3.30
C LYS A 133 3.94 16.50 3.60
N GLU A 134 3.40 16.02 4.72
CA GLU A 134 2.07 16.39 5.20
C GLU A 134 1.86 17.92 5.28
N GLU A 135 2.88 18.66 5.71
CA GLU A 135 2.84 20.13 5.87
C GLU A 135 2.56 20.87 4.55
N ASN A 136 2.91 20.26 3.41
CA ASN A 136 2.74 20.85 2.09
C ASN A 136 1.36 20.53 1.47
N ILE A 137 0.51 19.79 2.17
CA ILE A 137 -0.81 19.36 1.69
C ILE A 137 -1.86 20.34 2.22
N VAL A 138 -2.51 21.04 1.29
CA VAL A 138 -3.48 22.09 1.60
C VAL A 138 -4.82 21.49 2.05
N GLU A 139 -5.31 20.50 1.33
CA GLU A 139 -6.55 19.80 1.65
C GLU A 139 -6.24 18.42 2.23
N LYS A 140 -6.60 18.22 3.50
CA LYS A 140 -6.42 16.94 4.18
C LYS A 140 -7.76 16.23 4.29
N PRO A 141 -8.10 15.31 3.36
CA PRO A 141 -9.30 14.50 3.54
C PRO A 141 -9.13 13.62 4.79
N ILE A 142 -10.25 13.24 5.40
CA ILE A 142 -10.24 12.37 6.58
C ILE A 142 -9.65 10.99 6.23
N VAL A 143 -10.07 10.47 5.08
CA VAL A 143 -9.56 9.25 4.46
C VAL A 143 -9.11 9.64 3.05
N SER A 144 -7.87 9.32 2.71
CA SER A 144 -7.28 9.64 1.40
C SER A 144 -7.49 8.51 0.40
N GLY A 145 -7.57 7.27 0.87
CA GLY A 145 -7.80 6.15 -0.01
C GLY A 145 -8.18 4.85 0.66
N ILE A 146 -8.59 3.90 -0.17
CA ILE A 146 -9.00 2.55 0.20
C ILE A 146 -8.20 1.57 -0.65
N ALA A 147 -7.51 0.68 0.03
CA ALA A 147 -6.71 -0.38 -0.56
C ALA A 147 -7.39 -1.74 -0.37
N LEU A 148 -7.19 -2.61 -1.35
CA LEU A 148 -7.71 -3.98 -1.37
C LEU A 148 -6.55 -4.92 -1.68
N ASP A 149 -6.38 -5.95 -0.85
CA ASP A 149 -5.38 -6.99 -1.03
C ASP A 149 -6.03 -8.37 -0.95
N ASP A 150 -6.15 -9.01 -2.12
CA ASP A 150 -6.70 -10.35 -2.31
C ASP A 150 -5.60 -11.43 -2.30
N ASN A 151 -4.32 -11.05 -2.16
CA ASN A 151 -3.17 -11.95 -2.19
C ASN A 151 -2.67 -12.29 -0.79
N GLN A 152 -3.60 -12.60 0.12
CA GLN A 152 -3.30 -12.88 1.52
C GLN A 152 -3.94 -14.19 1.94
N VAL A 153 -3.25 -14.92 2.82
CA VAL A 153 -3.78 -16.06 3.55
C VAL A 153 -3.71 -15.73 5.02
N ARG A 154 -4.81 -15.94 5.74
CA ARG A 154 -4.83 -15.82 7.19
C ARG A 154 -4.37 -17.13 7.81
N VAL A 155 -3.43 -17.03 8.73
CA VAL A 155 -2.91 -18.14 9.54
C VAL A 155 -3.26 -17.86 10.99
N GLY A 156 -4.08 -18.73 11.58
CA GLY A 156 -4.47 -18.65 12.98
C GLY A 156 -3.77 -19.74 13.76
N ILE A 157 -3.12 -19.39 14.88
CA ILE A 157 -2.61 -20.34 15.86
C ILE A 157 -3.30 -20.07 17.20
N TYR A 158 -4.00 -21.08 17.71
CA TYR A 158 -4.92 -20.97 18.83
C TYR A 158 -4.40 -21.68 20.07
N LYS A 159 -4.64 -21.05 21.22
CA LYS A 159 -4.30 -21.55 22.55
C LYS A 159 -2.83 -21.95 22.67
N VAL A 160 -1.94 -21.06 22.23
CA VAL A 160 -0.51 -21.18 22.52
C VAL A 160 -0.20 -20.68 23.91
N ILE A 161 0.81 -21.28 24.55
CA ILE A 161 1.26 -20.88 25.89
C ILE A 161 1.74 -19.42 25.84
N ASP A 162 1.05 -18.56 26.59
CA ASP A 162 1.35 -17.13 26.69
C ASP A 162 2.55 -16.91 27.62
N LYS A 163 3.74 -17.14 27.07
CA LYS A 163 5.01 -16.89 27.74
C LYS A 163 5.95 -16.07 26.86
N PRO A 164 6.85 -15.29 27.46
CA PRO A 164 7.87 -14.58 26.71
C PRO A 164 8.62 -15.50 25.74
N GLY A 165 8.74 -15.06 24.49
CA GLY A 165 9.49 -15.76 23.45
C GLY A 165 8.68 -16.61 22.48
N ILE A 166 7.39 -16.92 22.72
CA ILE A 166 6.60 -17.73 21.78
C ILE A 166 6.43 -17.03 20.42
N ALA A 167 5.99 -15.77 20.42
CA ALA A 167 5.86 -14.97 19.20
C ALA A 167 7.22 -14.82 18.50
N GLY A 168 8.29 -14.54 19.25
CA GLY A 168 9.65 -14.47 18.72
C GLY A 168 10.06 -15.77 18.01
N SER A 169 9.80 -16.93 18.62
CA SER A 169 10.12 -18.22 18.01
C SER A 169 9.33 -18.47 16.73
N ILE A 170 8.05 -18.11 16.67
CA ILE A 170 7.21 -18.27 15.47
C ILE A 170 7.75 -17.41 14.34
N PHE A 171 7.91 -16.12 14.58
CA PHE A 171 8.31 -15.17 13.54
C PHE A 171 9.78 -15.31 13.12
N SER A 172 10.68 -15.77 14.02
CA SER A 172 12.04 -16.13 13.63
C SER A 172 12.07 -17.28 12.63
N LYS A 173 11.32 -18.37 12.86
CA LYS A 173 11.29 -19.49 11.91
C LYS A 173 10.64 -19.13 10.57
N LEU A 174 9.64 -18.24 10.57
CA LEU A 174 9.07 -17.72 9.34
C LEU A 174 10.10 -16.88 8.57
N ALA A 175 10.85 -16.02 9.28
CA ALA A 175 11.89 -15.21 8.68
C ALA A 175 13.07 -16.05 8.14
N ASP A 176 13.45 -17.15 8.81
CA ASP A 176 14.49 -18.07 8.34
C ASP A 176 14.16 -18.70 6.97
N GLU A 177 12.88 -18.80 6.63
CA GLU A 177 12.37 -19.30 5.34
C GLU A 177 12.02 -18.18 4.33
N ASP A 178 12.41 -16.93 4.64
CA ASP A 178 12.14 -15.73 3.85
C ASP A 178 10.63 -15.49 3.60
N ILE A 179 9.80 -15.83 4.58
CA ILE A 179 8.35 -15.62 4.53
C ILE A 179 8.03 -14.22 5.05
N ASN A 180 7.44 -13.39 4.19
CA ASN A 180 7.06 -12.03 4.58
C ASN A 180 5.71 -12.05 5.32
N VAL A 181 5.71 -11.62 6.58
CA VAL A 181 4.50 -11.48 7.40
C VAL A 181 4.00 -10.04 7.30
N ASP A 182 2.72 -9.87 7.02
CA ASP A 182 2.09 -8.56 6.85
C ASP A 182 1.34 -8.10 8.11
N MET A 183 0.17 -8.66 8.38
CA MET A 183 -0.61 -8.33 9.57
C MET A 183 -0.25 -9.30 10.69
N ILE A 184 -0.07 -8.80 11.92
CA ILE A 184 0.00 -9.60 13.15
C ILE A 184 -1.06 -9.08 14.11
N VAL A 185 -1.91 -9.98 14.62
CA VAL A 185 -2.95 -9.70 15.58
C VAL A 185 -2.86 -10.72 16.71
N GLN A 186 -2.55 -10.24 17.90
CA GLN A 186 -2.59 -11.02 19.13
C GLN A 186 -3.55 -10.32 20.08
N THR A 187 -4.55 -11.04 20.56
CA THR A 187 -5.42 -10.56 21.64
C THR A 187 -4.81 -10.89 23.00
N VAL A 188 -5.26 -10.22 24.06
CA VAL A 188 -4.81 -10.57 25.41
C VAL A 188 -5.22 -12.00 25.72
N GLY A 189 -4.27 -12.81 26.18
CA GLY A 189 -4.51 -14.18 26.57
C GLY A 189 -5.42 -14.32 27.78
N VAL A 190 -6.07 -15.47 27.89
CA VAL A 190 -6.86 -15.88 29.06
C VAL A 190 -6.30 -17.22 29.54
N ASP A 191 -6.25 -17.42 30.86
CA ASP A 191 -5.76 -18.67 31.48
C ASP A 191 -4.33 -19.08 31.09
N GLY A 192 -3.47 -18.09 30.79
CA GLY A 192 -2.07 -18.32 30.38
C GLY A 192 -1.92 -18.84 28.94
N LEU A 193 -2.99 -18.74 28.13
CA LEU A 193 -3.02 -19.10 26.72
C LEU A 193 -3.41 -17.88 25.89
N THR A 194 -2.90 -17.78 24.66
CA THR A 194 -3.23 -16.71 23.74
C THR A 194 -3.49 -17.25 22.34
N ASP A 195 -4.20 -16.46 21.55
CA ASP A 195 -4.42 -16.70 20.13
C ASP A 195 -3.62 -15.68 19.34
N LEU A 196 -3.09 -16.10 18.21
CA LEU A 196 -2.33 -15.24 17.31
C LEU A 196 -2.77 -15.50 15.87
N ASP A 197 -3.19 -14.43 15.21
CA ASP A 197 -3.51 -14.40 13.80
C ASP A 197 -2.46 -13.59 13.05
N PHE A 198 -2.05 -14.06 11.89
CA PHE A 198 -1.23 -13.27 10.98
C PHE A 198 -1.57 -13.54 9.53
N THR A 199 -1.09 -12.69 8.63
CA THR A 199 -1.26 -12.87 7.18
C THR A 199 0.07 -13.01 6.46
N VAL A 200 0.07 -13.87 5.44
CA VAL A 200 1.19 -14.10 4.53
C VAL A 200 0.69 -14.10 3.08
N PRO A 201 1.57 -13.83 2.09
CA PRO A 201 1.23 -14.02 0.68
C PRO A 201 0.75 -15.44 0.36
N ILE A 202 -0.19 -15.57 -0.58
CA ILE A 202 -0.72 -16.89 -1.01
C ILE A 202 0.41 -17.81 -1.48
N ASP A 203 1.39 -17.26 -2.20
CA ASP A 203 2.53 -18.01 -2.73
C ASP A 203 3.41 -18.64 -1.63
N ASP A 204 3.39 -18.08 -0.41
CA ASP A 204 4.18 -18.57 0.73
C ASP A 204 3.43 -19.58 1.61
N LEU A 205 2.17 -19.91 1.31
CA LEU A 205 1.33 -20.78 2.14
C LEU A 205 1.96 -22.16 2.37
N ILE A 206 2.55 -22.75 1.34
CA ILE A 206 3.14 -24.09 1.44
C ILE A 206 4.34 -24.09 2.38
N LYS A 207 5.22 -23.08 2.29
CA LYS A 207 6.35 -22.92 3.20
C LYS A 207 5.87 -22.64 4.62
N THR A 208 4.88 -21.76 4.73
CA THR A 208 4.27 -21.38 6.01
C THR A 208 3.71 -22.62 6.74
N LYS A 209 2.95 -23.48 6.05
CA LYS A 209 2.45 -24.73 6.64
C LYS A 209 3.58 -25.61 7.20
N LYS A 210 4.69 -25.75 6.48
CA LYS A 210 5.86 -26.53 6.94
C LYS A 210 6.49 -25.94 8.20
N VAL A 211 6.62 -24.61 8.28
CA VAL A 211 7.14 -23.93 9.48
C VAL A 211 6.19 -24.15 10.66
N MET A 212 4.89 -23.95 10.41
CA MET A 212 3.84 -24.04 11.43
C MET A 212 3.63 -25.46 11.96
N ASP A 213 3.98 -26.50 11.19
CA ASP A 213 3.97 -27.89 11.67
C ASP A 213 4.82 -28.07 12.94
N SER A 214 5.90 -27.30 13.09
CA SER A 214 6.77 -27.36 14.28
C SER A 214 6.16 -26.77 15.56
N PHE A 215 4.97 -26.15 15.46
CA PHE A 215 4.25 -25.56 16.59
C PHE A 215 2.95 -26.29 16.93
N LYS A 216 2.63 -27.38 16.21
CA LYS A 216 1.42 -28.18 16.45
C LYS A 216 1.34 -28.74 17.87
N ASP A 217 2.46 -29.20 18.43
CA ASP A 217 2.49 -29.73 19.80
C ASP A 217 2.41 -28.65 20.89
N SER A 218 2.58 -27.37 20.50
CA SER A 218 2.57 -26.21 21.40
C SER A 218 1.30 -25.35 21.26
N SER A 219 0.32 -25.80 20.48
CA SER A 219 -0.96 -25.14 20.22
C SER A 219 -2.08 -26.16 20.21
N GLU A 220 -3.33 -25.72 20.44
CA GLU A 220 -4.48 -26.63 20.31
C GLU A 220 -4.88 -26.80 18.84
N ASN A 221 -4.78 -25.73 18.07
CA ASN A 221 -5.17 -25.73 16.67
C ASN A 221 -4.37 -24.70 15.87
N ILE A 222 -4.07 -25.04 14.62
CA ILE A 222 -3.54 -24.12 13.61
C ILE A 222 -4.44 -24.22 12.38
N ASP A 223 -5.05 -23.11 11.99
CA ASP A 223 -5.91 -23.04 10.81
C ASP A 223 -5.38 -22.07 9.76
N TYR A 224 -5.87 -22.24 8.54
CA TYR A 224 -5.47 -21.47 7.36
C TYR A 224 -6.72 -21.09 6.58
N ASN A 225 -6.83 -19.82 6.20
CA ASN A 225 -7.94 -19.34 5.39
C ASN A 225 -7.45 -18.56 4.18
N GLU A 226 -7.59 -19.15 3.00
CA GLU A 226 -7.23 -18.57 1.70
C GLU A 226 -8.36 -17.72 1.12
N HIS A 227 -9.60 -17.90 1.61
CA HIS A 227 -10.79 -17.20 1.14
C HIS A 227 -11.05 -15.93 1.94
N ILE A 228 -10.02 -15.10 2.04
CA ILE A 228 -10.06 -13.80 2.69
C ILE A 228 -9.65 -12.69 1.74
N THR A 229 -10.01 -11.47 2.11
CA THR A 229 -9.46 -10.25 1.52
C THR A 229 -9.22 -9.24 2.64
N LYS A 230 -8.16 -8.44 2.48
CA LYS A 230 -7.83 -7.33 3.39
C LYS A 230 -8.30 -6.03 2.74
N VAL A 231 -9.26 -5.38 3.38
CA VAL A 231 -9.76 -4.06 2.97
C VAL A 231 -9.25 -3.05 3.98
N SER A 232 -8.55 -2.02 3.51
CA SER A 232 -7.95 -1.01 4.37
C SER A 232 -8.33 0.40 3.96
N ILE A 233 -8.66 1.22 4.95
CA ILE A 233 -8.81 2.67 4.78
C ILE A 233 -7.56 3.36 5.32
N VAL A 234 -7.07 4.37 4.59
CA VAL A 234 -5.85 5.11 4.93
C VAL A 234 -6.11 6.61 4.84
N GLY A 235 -5.67 7.37 5.84
CA GLY A 235 -5.71 8.84 5.81
C GLY A 235 -5.09 9.50 7.04
N LEU A 236 -4.35 10.59 6.84
CA LEU A 236 -3.75 11.36 7.94
C LEU A 236 -4.79 12.00 8.86
N GLY A 237 -5.95 12.36 8.31
CA GLY A 237 -7.06 12.93 9.09
C GLY A 237 -7.58 11.99 10.19
N MET A 238 -7.19 10.72 10.17
CA MET A 238 -7.52 9.74 11.19
C MET A 238 -6.95 10.05 12.58
N LYS A 239 -5.83 10.76 12.67
CA LYS A 239 -5.20 11.10 13.95
C LYS A 239 -6.02 12.09 14.78
N SER A 240 -6.79 12.95 14.11
CA SER A 240 -7.42 14.13 14.72
C SER A 240 -8.96 14.07 14.73
N HIS A 241 -9.57 13.02 14.17
CA HIS A 241 -11.02 12.90 14.06
C HIS A 241 -11.53 11.60 14.68
N ALA A 242 -12.36 11.73 15.71
CA ALA A 242 -13.08 10.60 16.29
C ALA A 242 -14.19 10.10 15.35
N GLY A 243 -14.60 8.84 15.52
CA GLY A 243 -15.77 8.25 14.83
C GLY A 243 -15.49 7.64 13.46
N ILE A 244 -14.25 7.68 12.95
CA ILE A 244 -13.88 7.09 11.65
C ILE A 244 -14.08 5.57 11.66
N ALA A 245 -13.53 4.88 12.65
CA ALA A 245 -13.72 3.42 12.78
C ALA A 245 -15.21 3.05 12.85
N SER A 246 -15.98 3.76 13.67
CA SER A 246 -17.43 3.55 13.79
C SER A 246 -18.15 3.71 12.45
N LYS A 247 -17.81 4.75 11.67
CA LYS A 247 -18.36 5.00 10.34
C LYS A 247 -18.00 3.88 9.35
N ALA A 248 -16.75 3.40 9.36
CA ALA A 248 -16.32 2.27 8.54
C ALA A 248 -17.09 0.99 8.90
N PHE A 249 -17.12 0.62 10.18
CA PHE A 249 -17.77 -0.61 10.62
C PHE A 249 -19.27 -0.59 10.38
N SER A 250 -19.93 0.56 10.57
CA SER A 250 -21.35 0.71 10.25
C SER A 250 -21.63 0.55 8.76
N ALA A 251 -20.78 1.12 7.89
CA ALA A 251 -20.92 0.96 6.44
C ALA A 251 -20.78 -0.51 6.00
N ILE A 252 -19.81 -1.22 6.56
CA ILE A 252 -19.58 -2.65 6.30
C ILE A 252 -20.74 -3.51 6.85
N ALA A 253 -21.25 -3.20 8.04
CA ALA A 253 -22.38 -3.88 8.65
C ALA A 253 -23.68 -3.70 7.85
N ASN A 254 -23.95 -2.50 7.33
CA ASN A 254 -25.12 -2.22 6.48
C ASN A 254 -25.13 -3.04 5.18
N GLU A 255 -23.97 -3.47 4.71
CA GLU A 255 -23.83 -4.38 3.57
C GLU A 255 -23.99 -5.86 3.95
N GLY A 256 -24.20 -6.20 5.23
CA GLY A 256 -24.24 -7.58 5.71
C GLY A 256 -22.88 -8.29 5.60
N ILE A 257 -21.80 -7.53 5.73
CA ILE A 257 -20.43 -8.05 5.66
C ILE A 257 -19.91 -8.22 7.10
N ASN A 258 -19.52 -9.44 7.46
CA ASN A 258 -18.92 -9.71 8.75
C ASN A 258 -17.43 -9.36 8.70
N ILE A 259 -16.96 -8.60 9.69
CA ILE A 259 -15.54 -8.32 9.90
C ILE A 259 -14.97 -9.43 10.77
N ARG A 260 -13.93 -10.13 10.28
CA ARG A 260 -13.32 -11.25 11.00
C ARG A 260 -12.18 -10.80 11.91
N ILE A 261 -11.31 -9.93 11.39
CA ILE A 261 -10.14 -9.40 12.11
C ILE A 261 -10.03 -7.92 11.81
N ILE A 262 -9.61 -7.14 12.81
CA ILE A 262 -9.32 -5.71 12.70
C ILE A 262 -7.88 -5.48 13.15
N SER A 263 -7.15 -4.67 12.39
CA SER A 263 -5.82 -4.18 12.77
C SER A 263 -5.72 -2.70 12.40
N THR A 264 -5.02 -1.90 13.22
CA THR A 264 -4.99 -0.44 13.07
C THR A 264 -3.58 0.12 13.22
N SER A 265 -3.26 1.17 12.47
CA SER A 265 -2.14 2.08 12.75
C SER A 265 -2.68 3.49 13.04
N GLU A 266 -1.82 4.49 13.24
CA GLU A 266 -2.24 5.87 13.46
C GLU A 266 -3.09 6.44 12.30
N ILE A 267 -2.89 5.95 11.08
CA ILE A 267 -3.52 6.47 9.85
C ILE A 267 -4.15 5.39 8.99
N LYS A 268 -4.40 4.20 9.57
CA LYS A 268 -4.91 3.04 8.86
C LYS A 268 -5.85 2.21 9.72
N ILE A 269 -6.93 1.73 9.12
CA ILE A 269 -7.72 0.63 9.67
C ILE A 269 -7.82 -0.44 8.58
N SER A 270 -7.36 -1.64 8.90
CA SER A 270 -7.44 -2.83 8.06
C SER A 270 -8.45 -3.81 8.62
N MET A 271 -9.28 -4.37 7.73
CA MET A 271 -10.31 -5.35 8.05
C MET A 271 -10.12 -6.58 7.18
N ILE A 272 -10.11 -7.75 7.79
CA ILE A 272 -10.20 -9.02 7.07
C ILE A 272 -11.67 -9.40 6.95
N ILE A 273 -12.12 -9.60 5.71
CA ILE A 273 -13.48 -10.01 5.39
C ILE A 273 -13.46 -11.21 4.42
N ASP A 274 -14.63 -11.75 4.14
CA ASP A 274 -14.81 -12.78 3.12
C ASP A 274 -14.49 -12.23 1.72
N LYS A 275 -13.70 -12.98 0.94
CA LYS A 275 -13.19 -12.55 -0.37
C LYS A 275 -14.30 -12.20 -1.36
N ASP A 276 -15.43 -12.90 -1.30
CA ASP A 276 -16.57 -12.66 -2.21
C ASP A 276 -17.24 -11.30 -1.96
N LYS A 277 -17.00 -10.71 -0.79
CA LYS A 277 -17.57 -9.42 -0.37
C LYS A 277 -16.63 -8.23 -0.63
N SER A 278 -15.43 -8.47 -1.16
CA SER A 278 -14.37 -7.48 -1.43
C SER A 278 -14.88 -6.20 -2.12
N LYS A 279 -15.42 -6.34 -3.33
CA LYS A 279 -15.86 -5.20 -4.15
C LYS A 279 -16.99 -4.40 -3.50
N ARG A 280 -17.89 -5.07 -2.78
CA ARG A 280 -18.99 -4.42 -2.06
C ARG A 280 -18.48 -3.60 -0.88
N ALA A 281 -17.56 -4.16 -0.10
CA ALA A 281 -16.91 -3.46 1.00
C ALA A 281 -16.18 -2.19 0.53
N VAL A 282 -15.37 -2.30 -0.53
CA VAL A 282 -14.65 -1.13 -1.09
C VAL A 282 -15.62 -0.06 -1.56
N LYS A 283 -16.69 -0.41 -2.28
CA LYS A 283 -17.72 0.55 -2.73
C LYS A 283 -18.42 1.25 -1.57
N ALA A 284 -18.81 0.51 -0.54
CA ALA A 284 -19.49 1.06 0.63
C ALA A 284 -18.59 2.04 1.40
N LEU A 285 -17.33 1.67 1.61
CA LEU A 285 -16.34 2.54 2.24
C LEU A 285 -16.05 3.78 1.38
N HIS A 286 -15.92 3.61 0.06
CA HIS A 286 -15.63 4.71 -0.86
C HIS A 286 -16.76 5.75 -0.82
N SER A 287 -18.01 5.29 -0.85
CA SER A 287 -19.18 6.15 -0.76
C SER A 287 -19.32 6.82 0.61
N VAL A 288 -19.16 6.09 1.72
CA VAL A 288 -19.37 6.67 3.06
C VAL A 288 -18.37 7.78 3.36
N TYR A 289 -17.14 7.68 2.85
CA TYR A 289 -16.11 8.72 2.99
C TYR A 289 -16.17 9.81 1.91
N GLY A 290 -17.08 9.72 0.95
CA GLY A 290 -17.25 10.72 -0.11
C GLY A 290 -16.05 10.83 -1.03
N LEU A 291 -15.35 9.73 -1.29
CA LEU A 291 -14.13 9.69 -2.09
C LEU A 291 -14.40 9.75 -3.61
N ASP A 292 -15.66 9.82 -3.99
CA ASP A 292 -16.15 10.03 -5.36
C ASP A 292 -16.37 11.51 -5.70
N LYS A 293 -16.20 12.41 -4.72
CA LYS A 293 -16.47 13.84 -4.86
C LYS A 293 -15.20 14.63 -5.14
#